data_AF-A0A8H3E2M4-F1
#
_entry.id   AF-A0A8H3E2M4-F1
#
_cell.length_a   1.000
_cell.length_b   1.000
_cell.length_c   1.000
_cell.angle_alpha   90.00
_cell.angle_beta   90.00
_cell.angle_gamma   90.00
#
_symmetry.space_group_name_H-M   'P 1'
#
loop_
_entity.id
_entity.type
_entity.pdbx_description
1 polymer ?
#
loop_
_entity_poly.entity_id
_entity_poly.type
_entity_poly.pdbx_seq_one_letter_code
_entity_poly.pdbx_strand_id
1 'polypeptide(L)'
;SNPPTEDEVLRENELRYSDEFFGAPLAEGAQMARHDNTQESAYNIIRALLQRGTTVPQISKELVDKGLKLEATSAGAILGKRQEEEMNRLAEEIRKLRNDHAQGLQRANEMYERMLEEQGWAELERCQFLEWQIASLEQEHELDQIAWEQEWEDYIGESAVLNQDDEAMVRTTEVGAGAGRARAQKGVGFGVQTRSGSVVKSKVDSWLRKRVDSSGKSESRAKVSNEAPRPSSRVNSATRPNR
;
A
#
# COMPACT_ATOMS: atom_id res chain seq x y z
N SER A 1 -18.92 -37.78 -43.88
CA SER A 1 -18.97 -39.17 -44.37
C SER A 1 -20.38 -39.53 -44.82
N ASN A 2 -20.61 -40.62 -45.55
CA ASN A 2 -21.98 -41.10 -45.85
C ASN A 2 -22.14 -42.58 -45.40
N PRO A 3 -22.90 -42.88 -44.33
CA PRO A 3 -23.68 -41.94 -43.52
C PRO A 3 -22.80 -40.98 -42.68
N PRO A 4 -23.34 -39.82 -42.27
CA PRO A 4 -22.60 -38.86 -41.44
C PRO A 4 -22.25 -39.41 -40.07
N THR A 5 -21.11 -38.98 -39.55
CA THR A 5 -20.71 -39.25 -38.18
C THR A 5 -21.55 -38.41 -37.20
N GLU A 6 -21.70 -38.88 -35.97
CA GLU A 6 -22.43 -38.18 -34.91
C GLU A 6 -21.91 -36.74 -34.70
N ASP A 7 -20.59 -36.56 -34.68
CA ASP A 7 -19.96 -35.23 -34.59
C ASP A 7 -20.30 -34.30 -35.77
N GLU A 8 -20.39 -34.85 -36.99
CA GLU A 8 -20.77 -34.08 -38.18
C GLU A 8 -22.23 -33.58 -38.08
N VAL A 9 -23.11 -34.40 -37.49
CA VAL A 9 -24.51 -34.02 -37.25
C VAL A 9 -24.62 -32.98 -36.13
N LEU A 10 -23.88 -33.15 -35.04
CA LEU A 10 -23.85 -32.17 -33.94
C LEU A 10 -23.36 -30.81 -34.42
N ARG A 11 -22.28 -30.78 -35.23
CA ARG A 11 -21.77 -29.54 -35.81
C ARG A 11 -22.74 -28.92 -36.80
N GLU A 12 -23.40 -29.71 -37.65
CA GLU A 12 -24.40 -29.18 -38.58
C GLU A 12 -25.58 -28.55 -37.81
N ASN A 13 -26.01 -29.17 -36.71
CA ASN A 13 -27.06 -28.62 -35.84
C ASN A 13 -26.61 -27.32 -35.16
N GLU A 14 -25.39 -27.27 -34.63
CA GLU A 14 -24.82 -26.04 -34.06
C GLU A 14 -24.84 -24.90 -35.08
N LEU A 15 -24.37 -25.17 -36.31
CA LEU A 15 -24.37 -24.19 -37.39
C LEU A 15 -25.79 -23.75 -37.78
N ARG A 16 -26.76 -24.67 -37.75
CA ARG A 16 -28.15 -24.44 -38.16
C ARG A 16 -28.95 -23.63 -37.14
N TYR A 17 -28.74 -23.89 -35.85
CA TYR A 17 -29.61 -23.38 -34.78
C TYR A 17 -28.96 -22.31 -33.91
N SER A 18 -27.63 -22.14 -33.96
CA SER A 18 -26.97 -21.06 -33.23
C SER A 18 -27.10 -19.73 -33.98
N ASP A 19 -27.58 -18.70 -33.27
CA ASP A 19 -27.64 -17.32 -33.75
C ASP A 19 -26.25 -16.71 -33.97
N GLU A 20 -25.20 -17.30 -33.38
CA GLU A 20 -23.80 -16.91 -33.62
C GLU A 20 -23.31 -17.30 -35.02
N PHE A 21 -23.90 -18.33 -35.63
CA PHE A 21 -23.50 -18.85 -36.94
C PHE A 21 -24.55 -18.54 -38.02
N PHE A 22 -25.35 -19.53 -38.43
CA PHE A 22 -26.30 -19.38 -39.53
C PHE A 22 -27.76 -19.36 -39.07
N GLY A 23 -28.05 -19.43 -37.77
CA GLY A 23 -29.42 -19.41 -37.24
C GLY A 23 -30.23 -18.22 -37.77
N ALA A 24 -29.73 -17.00 -37.58
CA ALA A 24 -30.39 -15.79 -38.06
C ALA A 24 -30.53 -15.75 -39.61
N PRO A 25 -29.47 -15.97 -40.41
CA PRO A 25 -29.60 -16.07 -41.87
C PRO A 25 -30.61 -17.12 -42.34
N LEU A 26 -30.64 -18.30 -41.71
CA LEU A 26 -31.56 -19.38 -42.07
C LEU A 26 -33.01 -19.04 -41.72
N ALA A 27 -33.24 -18.34 -40.61
CA ALA A 27 -34.56 -17.81 -40.26
C ALA A 27 -35.06 -16.78 -41.28
N GLU A 28 -34.17 -16.02 -41.91
CA GLU A 28 -34.47 -15.04 -42.97
C GLU A 28 -34.55 -15.66 -44.37
N GLY A 29 -34.55 -17.00 -44.48
CA GLY A 29 -34.75 -17.72 -45.74
C GLY A 29 -33.47 -18.12 -46.48
N ALA A 30 -32.30 -18.00 -45.84
CA ALA A 30 -31.11 -18.70 -46.34
C ALA A 30 -31.35 -20.22 -46.32
N GLN A 31 -30.60 -20.95 -47.14
CA GLN A 31 -30.69 -22.41 -47.20
C GLN A 31 -29.30 -23.01 -47.00
N MET A 32 -29.25 -24.10 -46.24
CA MET A 32 -28.05 -24.90 -46.06
C MET A 32 -28.19 -26.19 -46.87
N ALA A 33 -27.13 -26.55 -47.59
CA ALA A 33 -27.06 -27.79 -48.38
C ALA A 33 -25.78 -28.54 -48.02
N ARG A 34 -25.89 -29.86 -47.85
CA ARG A 34 -24.75 -30.71 -47.57
C ARG A 34 -24.04 -31.13 -48.86
N HIS A 35 -22.71 -31.06 -48.83
CA HIS A 35 -21.87 -31.58 -49.90
C HIS A 35 -21.26 -32.92 -49.50
N ASP A 36 -21.71 -34.00 -50.16
CA ASP A 36 -21.30 -35.37 -49.83
C ASP A 36 -20.01 -35.81 -50.54
N ASN A 37 -19.25 -34.86 -51.07
CA ASN A 37 -18.04 -35.09 -51.87
C ASN A 37 -18.25 -35.99 -53.10
N THR A 38 -19.48 -36.00 -53.63
CA THR A 38 -19.84 -36.68 -54.87
C THR A 38 -20.15 -35.65 -55.96
N GLN A 39 -19.89 -36.03 -57.22
CA GLN A 39 -20.17 -35.17 -58.35
C GLN A 39 -21.66 -34.82 -58.46
N GLU A 40 -22.54 -35.76 -58.14
CA GLU A 40 -23.99 -35.56 -58.12
C GLU A 40 -24.42 -34.52 -57.07
N SER A 41 -23.90 -34.61 -55.84
CA SER A 41 -24.15 -33.63 -54.78
C SER A 41 -23.70 -32.23 -55.19
N ALA A 42 -22.50 -32.11 -55.77
CA ALA A 42 -22.00 -30.85 -56.29
C ALA A 42 -22.90 -30.25 -57.38
N TYR A 43 -23.34 -31.06 -58.36
CA TYR A 43 -24.26 -30.60 -59.40
C TYR A 43 -25.61 -30.16 -58.83
N ASN A 44 -26.14 -30.86 -57.83
CA ASN A 44 -27.39 -30.49 -57.16
C ASN A 44 -27.28 -29.14 -56.47
N ILE A 45 -26.17 -28.88 -55.77
CA ILE A 45 -25.89 -27.57 -55.15
C ILE A 45 -25.79 -26.48 -56.22
N ILE A 46 -25.04 -26.72 -57.30
CA ILE A 46 -24.88 -25.74 -58.39
C ILE A 46 -26.23 -25.44 -59.05
N ARG A 47 -27.06 -26.44 -59.32
CA ARG A 47 -28.41 -26.24 -59.89
C ARG A 47 -29.29 -25.40 -58.95
N ALA A 48 -29.23 -25.64 -57.64
CA ALA A 48 -29.97 -24.85 -56.65
C ALA A 48 -29.51 -23.39 -56.61
N LEU A 49 -28.22 -23.12 -56.85
CA LEU A 49 -27.69 -21.75 -56.95
C LEU A 49 -28.08 -21.06 -58.25
N LEU A 50 -28.01 -21.74 -59.39
CA LEU A 50 -28.33 -21.18 -60.71
C LEU A 50 -29.80 -20.80 -60.88
N GLN A 51 -30.71 -21.47 -60.15
CA GLN A 51 -32.14 -21.11 -60.13
C GLN A 51 -32.41 -19.79 -59.41
N ARG A 52 -31.46 -19.29 -58.60
CA ARG A 52 -31.59 -18.04 -57.88
C ARG A 52 -31.09 -16.89 -58.74
N GLY A 53 -31.84 -15.79 -58.77
CA GLY A 53 -31.38 -14.56 -59.42
C GLY A 53 -30.09 -14.05 -58.78
N THR A 54 -29.14 -13.61 -59.60
CA THR A 54 -27.89 -13.00 -59.14
C THR A 54 -28.21 -11.75 -58.32
N THR A 55 -28.07 -11.85 -57.00
CA THR A 55 -28.24 -10.72 -56.10
C THR A 55 -26.85 -10.24 -55.70
N VAL A 56 -26.43 -9.10 -56.23
CA VAL A 56 -25.16 -8.46 -55.83
C VAL A 56 -25.34 -7.84 -54.44
N PRO A 57 -24.51 -8.20 -53.44
CA PRO A 57 -24.57 -7.61 -52.12
C PRO A 57 -24.49 -6.09 -52.18
N GLN A 58 -25.27 -5.41 -51.34
CA GLN A 58 -25.34 -3.95 -51.33
C GLN A 58 -23.97 -3.30 -51.08
N ILE A 59 -23.17 -3.88 -50.17
CA ILE A 59 -21.81 -3.41 -49.89
C ILE A 59 -20.90 -3.49 -51.12
N SER A 60 -21.03 -4.55 -51.93
CA SER A 60 -20.23 -4.71 -53.15
C SER A 60 -20.60 -3.66 -54.20
N LYS A 61 -21.89 -3.34 -54.36
CA LYS A 61 -22.33 -2.23 -55.23
C LYS A 61 -21.78 -0.89 -54.74
N GLU A 62 -21.79 -0.66 -53.43
CA GLU A 62 -21.32 0.59 -52.84
C GLU A 62 -19.81 0.79 -52.99
N LEU A 63 -19.01 -0.27 -52.77
CA LEU A 63 -17.56 -0.22 -52.89
C LEU A 63 -17.09 -0.17 -54.35
N VAL A 64 -17.63 -1.03 -55.21
CA VAL A 64 -17.13 -1.24 -56.58
C VAL A 64 -17.82 -0.31 -57.57
N ASP A 65 -19.15 -0.27 -57.59
CA ASP A 65 -19.89 0.50 -58.60
C ASP A 65 -19.95 1.99 -58.25
N LYS A 66 -20.11 2.31 -56.96
CA LYS A 66 -20.21 3.70 -56.48
C LYS A 66 -18.89 4.28 -55.99
N GLY A 67 -17.83 3.48 -55.86
CA GLY A 67 -16.52 3.92 -55.40
C GLY A 67 -16.52 4.49 -53.97
N LEU A 68 -17.48 4.12 -53.13
CA LEU A 68 -17.55 4.59 -51.74
C LEU A 68 -16.43 3.96 -50.92
N LYS A 69 -15.93 4.70 -49.93
CA LYS A 69 -15.05 4.13 -48.91
C LYS A 69 -15.87 3.24 -47.96
N LEU A 70 -15.21 2.24 -47.36
CA LEU A 70 -15.86 1.29 -46.45
C LEU A 70 -16.66 1.98 -45.34
N GLU A 71 -16.09 3.01 -44.72
CA GLU A 71 -16.72 3.84 -43.67
C GLU A 71 -17.99 4.57 -44.12
N ALA A 72 -18.10 4.89 -45.42
CA ALA A 72 -19.25 5.56 -46.02
C ALA A 72 -20.31 4.59 -46.57
N THR A 73 -20.05 3.28 -46.52
CA THR A 73 -21.05 2.27 -46.91
C THR A 73 -22.14 2.16 -45.85
N SER A 74 -23.32 1.67 -46.23
CA SER A 74 -24.45 1.48 -45.30
C SER A 74 -24.05 0.56 -44.13
N ALA A 75 -23.33 -0.53 -44.41
CA ALA A 75 -22.80 -1.44 -43.40
C ALA A 75 -21.73 -0.75 -42.53
N GLY A 76 -20.81 -0.01 -43.16
CA GLY A 76 -19.77 0.73 -42.45
C GLY A 76 -20.33 1.81 -41.51
N ALA A 77 -21.40 2.49 -41.91
CA ALA A 77 -22.07 3.49 -41.08
C ALA A 77 -22.74 2.87 -39.84
N ILE A 78 -23.37 1.69 -39.98
CA ILE A 78 -23.95 0.97 -38.84
C ILE A 78 -22.86 0.52 -37.87
N LEU A 79 -21.78 -0.07 -38.40
CA LEU A 79 -20.64 -0.50 -37.58
C LEU A 79 -19.96 0.69 -36.90
N GLY A 80 -19.77 1.80 -37.62
CA GLY A 80 -19.17 3.03 -37.10
C GLY A 80 -19.98 3.62 -35.94
N LYS A 81 -21.31 3.68 -36.06
CA LYS A 81 -22.17 4.14 -34.97
C LYS A 81 -22.06 3.27 -33.72
N ARG A 82 -22.14 1.94 -33.88
CA ARG A 82 -21.98 1.02 -32.75
C ARG A 82 -20.61 1.16 -32.10
N GLN A 83 -19.56 1.31 -32.89
CA GLN A 83 -18.20 1.48 -32.40
C GLN A 83 -18.04 2.81 -31.65
N GLU A 84 -18.62 3.89 -32.15
CA GLU A 84 -18.61 5.20 -31.51
C GLU A 84 -19.39 5.18 -30.18
N GLU A 85 -20.55 4.52 -30.13
CA GLU A 85 -21.32 4.30 -28.90
C GLU A 85 -20.51 3.52 -27.86
N GLU A 86 -19.84 2.44 -28.26
CA GLU A 86 -18.97 1.66 -27.38
C GLU A 86 -17.77 2.48 -26.88
N MET A 87 -17.13 3.26 -27.76
CA MET A 87 -16.03 4.14 -27.39
C MET A 87 -16.45 5.21 -26.38
N ASN A 88 -17.62 5.83 -26.59
CA ASN A 88 -18.18 6.82 -25.68
C ASN A 88 -18.50 6.22 -24.31
N ARG A 89 -19.08 5.02 -24.30
CA ARG A 89 -19.35 4.29 -23.05
C ARG A 89 -18.06 3.99 -22.28
N LEU A 90 -17.04 3.47 -22.95
CA LEU A 90 -15.75 3.17 -22.33
C LEU A 90 -15.06 4.44 -21.80
N ALA A 91 -15.11 5.54 -22.56
CA ALA A 91 -14.57 6.82 -22.11
C ALA A 91 -15.23 7.30 -20.82
N GLU A 92 -16.56 7.14 -20.71
CA GLU A 92 -17.32 7.50 -19.52
C GLU A 92 -16.99 6.59 -18.33
N GLU A 93 -16.84 5.28 -18.55
CA GLU A 93 -16.41 4.34 -17.52
C GLU A 93 -15.01 4.67 -16.99
N ILE A 94 -14.05 4.96 -17.88
CA ILE A 94 -12.70 5.40 -17.50
C ILE A 94 -12.75 6.69 -16.69
N ARG A 95 -13.60 7.65 -17.09
CA ARG A 95 -13.77 8.91 -16.37
C ARG A 95 -14.28 8.69 -14.94
N LYS A 96 -15.28 7.83 -14.77
CA LYS A 96 -15.83 7.46 -13.45
C LYS A 96 -14.78 6.79 -12.58
N LEU A 97 -14.10 5.77 -13.10
CA LEU A 97 -13.03 5.06 -12.40
C LEU A 97 -11.92 5.99 -11.91
N ARG A 98 -11.51 6.96 -12.74
CA ARG A 98 -10.50 7.96 -12.35
C ARG A 98 -10.99 8.86 -11.21
N ASN A 99 -12.25 9.29 -11.26
CA ASN A 99 -12.84 10.11 -10.21
C ASN A 99 -12.95 9.35 -8.89
N ASP A 100 -13.45 8.10 -8.94
CA ASP A 100 -13.60 7.26 -7.76
C ASP A 100 -12.26 6.97 -7.10
N HIS A 101 -11.22 6.71 -7.92
CA HIS A 101 -9.86 6.53 -7.42
C HIS A 101 -9.30 7.80 -6.76
N ALA A 102 -9.48 8.97 -7.38
CA ALA A 102 -9.05 10.24 -6.82
C ALA A 102 -9.75 10.54 -5.48
N GLN A 103 -11.06 10.31 -5.40
CA GLN A 103 -11.81 10.45 -4.16
C GLN A 103 -11.38 9.45 -3.09
N GLY A 104 -11.07 8.22 -3.47
CA GLY A 104 -10.54 7.19 -2.56
C GLY A 104 -9.22 7.62 -1.92
N LEU A 105 -8.30 8.14 -2.74
CA LEU A 105 -7.02 8.69 -2.26
C LEU A 105 -7.22 9.88 -1.34
N GLN A 106 -8.11 10.81 -1.71
CA GLN A 106 -8.37 12.00 -0.89
C GLN A 106 -8.95 11.62 0.48
N ARG A 107 -9.96 10.74 0.52
CA ARG A 107 -10.55 10.27 1.79
C ARG A 107 -9.52 9.55 2.66
N ALA A 108 -8.66 8.73 2.07
CA ALA A 108 -7.60 8.05 2.79
C ALA A 108 -6.61 9.06 3.40
N ASN A 109 -6.18 10.05 2.62
CA ASN A 109 -5.26 11.08 3.10
C ASN A 109 -5.85 11.91 4.24
N GLU A 110 -7.11 12.37 4.09
CA GLU A 110 -7.82 13.11 5.14
C GLU A 110 -8.00 12.30 6.43
N MET A 111 -8.12 10.96 6.32
CA MET A 111 -8.20 10.09 7.49
C MET A 111 -6.83 9.92 8.16
N TYR A 112 -5.77 9.78 7.38
CA TYR A 112 -4.41 9.70 7.90
C TYR A 112 -3.99 11.01 8.59
N GLU A 113 -4.29 12.16 7.99
CA GLU A 113 -4.00 13.46 8.58
C GLU A 113 -4.71 13.63 9.92
N ARG A 114 -6.01 13.33 10.00
CA ARG A 114 -6.77 13.36 11.27
C ARG A 114 -6.18 12.43 12.32
N MET A 115 -5.80 11.22 11.95
CA MET A 115 -5.19 10.27 12.89
C MET A 115 -3.84 10.78 13.41
N LEU A 116 -3.02 11.39 12.56
CA LEU A 116 -1.74 11.98 12.96
C LEU A 116 -1.94 13.17 13.89
N GLU A 117 -2.93 14.03 13.62
CA GLU A 117 -3.29 15.14 14.50
C GLU A 117 -3.73 14.65 15.87
N GLU A 118 -4.65 13.68 15.94
CA GLU A 118 -5.12 13.09 17.19
C GLU A 118 -3.98 12.49 18.01
N GLN A 119 -3.06 11.75 17.36
CA GLN A 119 -1.88 11.22 18.02
C GLN A 119 -0.95 12.33 18.52
N GLY A 120 -0.71 13.35 17.69
CA GLY A 120 0.12 14.49 18.06
C GLY A 120 -0.42 15.23 19.28
N TRP A 121 -1.74 15.46 19.33
CA TRP A 121 -2.41 16.06 20.49
C TRP A 121 -2.29 15.20 21.75
N ALA A 122 -2.52 13.89 21.64
CA ALA A 122 -2.41 12.99 22.77
C ALA A 122 -0.98 12.93 23.34
N GLU A 123 0.05 12.97 22.49
CA GLU A 123 1.44 13.04 22.97
C GLU A 123 1.76 14.38 23.62
N LEU A 124 1.28 15.50 23.07
CA LEU A 124 1.45 16.82 23.68
C LEU A 124 0.83 16.89 25.07
N GLU A 125 -0.38 16.36 25.25
CA GLU A 125 -1.03 16.28 26.56
C GLU A 125 -0.22 15.43 27.54
N ARG A 126 0.33 14.29 27.10
CA ARG A 126 1.21 13.46 27.95
C ARG A 126 2.48 14.19 28.34
N CYS A 127 3.12 14.90 27.41
CA CYS A 127 4.31 15.70 27.71
C CYS A 127 4.00 16.78 28.75
N GLN A 128 2.92 17.54 28.56
CA GLN A 128 2.51 18.57 29.53
C GLN A 128 2.22 17.97 30.91
N PHE A 129 1.56 16.82 30.95
CA PHE A 129 1.27 16.14 32.21
C PHE A 129 2.54 15.69 32.93
N LEU A 130 3.50 15.11 32.20
CA LEU A 130 4.79 14.71 32.77
C LEU A 130 5.62 15.92 33.23
N GLU A 131 5.63 17.00 32.46
CA GLU A 131 6.28 18.26 32.86
C GLU A 131 5.70 18.80 34.16
N TRP A 132 4.36 18.79 34.29
CA TRP A 132 3.70 19.20 35.53
C TRP A 132 4.06 18.29 36.71
N GLN A 133 4.11 16.97 36.50
CA GLN A 133 4.53 16.03 37.55
C GLN A 133 5.98 16.26 38.00
N ILE A 134 6.89 16.48 37.04
CA ILE A 134 8.30 16.78 37.35
C ILE A 134 8.38 18.06 38.18
N ALA A 135 7.73 19.14 37.75
CA ALA A 135 7.74 20.41 38.47
C ALA A 135 7.15 20.29 39.89
N SER A 136 6.08 19.51 40.06
CA SER A 136 5.49 19.26 41.38
C SER A 136 6.45 18.49 42.30
N LEU A 137 7.09 17.44 41.78
CA LEU A 137 8.07 16.65 42.54
C LEU A 137 9.31 17.47 42.90
N GLU A 138 9.81 18.30 41.98
CA GLU A 138 10.93 19.21 42.23
C GLU A 138 10.60 20.16 43.37
N GLN A 139 9.39 20.75 43.38
CA GLN A 139 8.94 21.62 44.46
C GLN A 139 8.83 20.88 45.80
N GLU A 140 8.28 19.66 45.81
CA GLU A 140 8.21 18.83 47.03
C GLU A 140 9.62 18.51 47.56
N HIS A 141 10.54 18.12 46.68
CA HIS A 141 11.94 17.87 47.04
C HIS A 141 12.66 19.10 47.59
N GLU A 142 12.42 20.29 47.02
CA GLU A 142 12.96 21.55 47.53
C GLU A 142 12.44 21.87 48.93
N LEU A 143 11.14 21.69 49.16
CA LEU A 143 10.53 21.90 50.48
C LEU A 143 11.07 20.93 51.52
N ASP A 144 11.17 19.65 51.17
CA ASP A 144 11.76 18.62 52.03
C ASP A 144 13.22 18.93 52.35
N GLN A 145 13.99 19.43 51.38
CA GLN A 145 15.38 19.82 51.60
C GLN A 145 15.48 21.02 52.56
N ILE A 146 14.65 22.05 52.38
CA ILE A 146 14.61 23.20 53.29
C ILE A 146 14.20 22.77 54.70
N ALA A 147 13.18 21.90 54.82
CA ALA A 147 12.74 21.38 56.11
C ALA A 147 13.84 20.58 56.80
N TRP A 148 14.53 19.71 56.05
CA TRP A 148 15.64 18.93 56.57
C TRP A 148 16.84 19.79 56.99
N GLU A 149 17.16 20.84 56.23
CA GLU A 149 18.20 21.81 56.59
C GLU A 149 17.84 22.59 57.87
N GLN A 150 16.58 23.02 58.02
CA GLN A 150 16.09 23.65 59.25
C GLN A 150 16.16 22.71 60.46
N GLU A 151 15.67 21.47 60.32
CA GLU A 151 15.78 20.46 61.37
C GLU A 151 17.24 20.17 61.77
N TRP A 152 18.16 20.17 60.80
CA TRP A 152 19.59 20.02 61.05
C TRP A 152 20.21 21.22 61.76
N GLU A 153 19.84 22.44 61.40
CA GLU A 153 20.28 23.66 62.09
C GLU A 153 19.78 23.71 63.53
N ASP A 154 18.52 23.34 63.76
CA ASP A 154 17.93 23.23 65.10
C ASP A 154 18.68 22.18 65.95
N TYR A 155 18.97 21.01 65.39
CA TYR A 155 19.74 19.95 66.06
C TYR A 155 21.17 20.39 66.40
N ILE A 156 21.85 21.09 65.48
CA ILE A 156 23.19 21.66 65.75
C ILE A 156 23.11 22.73 66.84
N GLY A 157 22.09 23.61 66.81
CA GLY A 157 21.83 24.63 67.82
C GLY A 157 21.61 24.03 69.22
N GLU A 158 20.79 22.99 69.34
CA GLU A 158 20.57 22.27 70.60
C GLU A 158 21.84 21.58 71.12
N SER A 159 22.63 20.97 70.23
CA SER A 159 23.90 20.34 70.60
C SER A 159 24.98 21.37 71.03
N ALA A 160 24.96 22.59 70.49
CA ALA A 160 25.87 23.66 70.86
C ALA A 160 25.54 24.25 72.24
N VAL A 161 24.25 24.31 72.62
CA VAL A 161 23.81 24.71 73.97
C VAL A 161 24.22 23.66 75.01
N LEU A 162 24.08 22.36 74.70
CA LEU A 162 24.54 21.28 75.58
C LEU A 162 26.07 21.27 75.78
N ASN A 163 26.85 21.60 74.75
CA ASN A 163 28.32 21.70 74.87
C ASN A 163 28.80 22.97 75.59
N GLN A 164 28.01 24.05 75.66
CA GLN A 164 28.36 25.24 76.46
C GLN A 164 28.18 25.00 77.96
N ASP A 165 27.22 24.15 78.35
CA ASP A 165 27.05 23.73 79.74
C ASP A 165 28.17 22.76 80.18
N ASP A 166 28.66 21.91 79.27
CA ASP A 166 29.82 21.04 79.53
C ASP A 166 31.17 21.82 79.53
N GLU A 167 31.36 22.82 78.66
CA GLU A 167 32.55 23.69 78.71
C GLU A 167 32.57 24.65 79.92
N ALA A 168 31.42 25.03 80.45
CA ALA A 168 31.32 25.77 81.72
C ALA A 168 31.67 24.88 82.94
N MET A 169 31.46 23.56 82.83
CA MET A 169 31.79 22.57 83.86
C MET A 169 33.25 22.07 83.83
N VAL A 170 33.96 22.18 82.69
CA VAL A 170 35.35 21.68 82.55
C VAL A 170 36.42 22.72 82.95
N ARG A 171 36.10 24.01 83.09
CA ARG A 171 37.07 25.03 83.55
C ARG A 171 37.36 25.02 85.06
N THR A 172 36.74 24.15 85.85
CA THR A 172 36.96 24.07 87.30
C THR A 172 37.50 22.73 87.79
N THR A 173 38.27 21.97 87.01
CA THR A 173 38.94 20.76 87.52
C THR A 173 40.24 20.43 86.77
N GLU A 174 41.17 21.39 86.64
CA GLU A 174 42.58 21.05 86.40
C GLU A 174 43.34 20.90 87.73
N VAL A 175 43.31 19.70 88.34
CA VAL A 175 44.43 19.19 89.15
C VAL A 175 44.46 17.65 89.13
N GLY A 176 45.49 17.08 88.51
CA GLY A 176 46.23 15.94 89.09
C GLY A 176 45.98 14.51 88.55
N ALA A 177 47.08 13.93 88.04
CA ALA A 177 47.40 12.50 87.91
C ALA A 177 46.57 11.66 86.90
N GLY A 178 47.11 10.72 86.14
CA GLY A 178 48.42 10.08 86.09
C GLY A 178 48.25 8.70 85.42
N ALA A 179 49.18 8.34 84.53
CA ALA A 179 49.58 7.00 84.08
C ALA A 179 48.52 5.94 83.66
N GLY A 180 48.65 5.45 82.42
CA GLY A 180 48.06 4.16 82.02
C GLY A 180 48.32 3.77 80.57
N ARG A 181 49.36 2.96 80.33
CA ARG A 181 49.64 2.32 79.04
C ARG A 181 48.57 1.27 78.72
N ALA A 182 48.12 1.19 77.47
CA ALA A 182 47.80 -0.10 76.84
C ALA A 182 47.88 0.00 75.31
N ARG A 183 48.46 -1.05 74.75
CA ARG A 183 48.85 -1.29 73.36
C ARG A 183 47.83 -2.26 72.77
N ALA A 184 47.26 -1.96 71.60
CA ALA A 184 46.75 -3.00 70.69
C ALA A 184 46.74 -2.49 69.25
N GLN A 185 47.41 -3.26 68.39
CA GLN A 185 47.55 -3.09 66.95
C GLN A 185 46.34 -3.70 66.19
N LYS A 186 46.33 -3.40 64.88
CA LYS A 186 45.55 -3.94 63.73
C LYS A 186 44.41 -2.99 63.35
N GLY A 187 44.42 -2.25 62.24
CA GLY A 187 45.13 -2.42 60.98
C GLY A 187 44.27 -3.19 59.99
N VAL A 188 43.38 -2.51 59.25
CA VAL A 188 42.85 -2.94 57.94
C VAL A 188 42.41 -1.70 57.14
N GLY A 189 43.16 -1.40 56.07
CA GLY A 189 42.67 -1.20 54.71
C GLY A 189 41.59 -0.15 54.43
N PHE A 190 42.04 1.02 53.99
CA PHE A 190 41.34 1.94 53.10
C PHE A 190 41.01 1.24 51.77
N GLY A 191 39.77 1.37 51.28
CA GLY A 191 39.31 0.77 50.03
C GLY A 191 37.99 1.35 49.57
N VAL A 192 38.00 2.62 49.16
CA VAL A 192 36.92 3.24 48.37
C VAL A 192 36.95 2.59 46.98
N GLN A 193 35.93 1.79 46.67
CA GLN A 193 35.64 1.34 45.31
C GLN A 193 34.25 1.82 44.93
N THR A 194 34.19 2.91 44.17
CA THR A 194 33.05 3.27 43.36
C THR A 194 32.91 2.25 42.24
N ARG A 195 31.84 1.44 42.27
CA ARG A 195 31.40 0.63 41.13
C ARG A 195 29.95 0.95 40.81
N SER A 196 29.81 1.87 39.86
CA SER A 196 28.98 1.73 38.65
C SER A 196 27.73 0.84 38.76
N GLY A 197 26.56 1.48 38.63
CA GLY A 197 25.50 1.02 37.73
C GLY A 197 24.78 -0.28 38.11
N SER A 198 23.87 -0.19 39.09
CA SER A 198 22.75 -1.12 39.19
C SER A 198 21.70 -0.74 38.13
N VAL A 199 21.79 -1.35 36.95
CA VAL A 199 20.69 -1.37 35.98
C VAL A 199 19.67 -2.37 36.52
N VAL A 200 18.59 -1.85 37.08
CA VAL A 200 17.35 -2.60 37.30
C VAL A 200 16.83 -2.99 35.92
N LYS A 201 17.09 -4.24 35.49
CA LYS A 201 16.41 -4.82 34.33
C LYS A 201 14.96 -5.10 34.75
N SER A 202 14.12 -4.09 34.62
CA SER A 202 12.67 -4.22 34.71
C SER A 202 12.20 -5.16 33.61
N LYS A 203 11.41 -6.13 34.05
CA LYS A 203 10.87 -7.25 33.29
C LYS A 203 9.63 -6.78 32.51
N VAL A 204 9.82 -5.87 31.55
CA VAL A 204 8.78 -5.47 30.59
C VAL A 204 9.46 -5.23 29.24
N ASP A 205 9.76 -6.33 28.54
CA ASP A 205 9.89 -6.34 27.08
C ASP A 205 10.08 -7.78 26.60
N SER A 206 8.96 -8.48 26.45
CA SER A 206 8.93 -9.82 25.84
C SER A 206 7.64 -10.03 25.04
N TRP A 207 7.12 -8.98 24.41
CA TRP A 207 5.92 -9.07 23.56
C TRP A 207 6.07 -8.22 22.29
N LEU A 208 7.12 -8.41 21.49
CA LEU A 208 7.17 -7.88 20.11
C LEU A 208 8.21 -8.57 19.21
N ARG A 209 8.34 -9.90 19.30
CA ARG A 209 9.03 -10.71 18.27
C ARG A 209 8.29 -12.03 18.03
N LYS A 210 7.13 -11.97 17.38
CA LYS A 210 6.57 -13.08 16.59
C LYS A 210 5.34 -12.64 15.78
N ARG A 211 5.57 -12.18 14.57
CA ARG A 211 4.72 -12.41 13.37
C ARG A 211 5.23 -11.55 12.22
N VAL A 212 6.11 -12.11 11.39
CA VAL A 212 6.02 -12.05 9.92
C VAL A 212 6.84 -13.25 9.45
N ASP A 213 6.16 -14.36 9.20
CA ASP A 213 6.63 -15.45 8.34
C ASP A 213 5.40 -16.30 8.00
N SER A 214 4.60 -15.81 7.04
CA SER A 214 3.79 -16.68 6.19
C SER A 214 3.14 -15.91 5.04
N SER A 215 3.45 -16.36 3.83
CA SER A 215 2.74 -16.17 2.57
C SER A 215 2.82 -14.80 1.89
N GLY A 216 3.56 -14.76 0.77
CA GLY A 216 3.53 -13.63 -0.16
C GLY A 216 4.58 -13.80 -1.25
N LYS A 217 4.24 -14.55 -2.30
CA LYS A 217 4.97 -14.69 -3.56
C LYS A 217 5.78 -13.45 -3.94
N SER A 218 7.09 -13.61 -4.09
CA SER A 218 7.94 -12.70 -4.84
C SER A 218 7.71 -12.93 -6.33
N GLU A 219 6.84 -12.11 -6.93
CA GLU A 219 6.81 -11.91 -8.39
C GLU A 219 7.75 -10.75 -8.78
N SER A 220 8.34 -10.94 -9.95
CA SER A 220 9.48 -10.26 -10.54
C SER A 220 9.28 -8.75 -10.72
N ARG A 221 10.10 -7.93 -10.06
CA ARG A 221 10.19 -6.49 -10.35
C ARG A 221 11.16 -6.28 -11.53
N ALA A 222 10.59 -6.00 -12.68
CA ALA A 222 11.29 -5.55 -13.87
C ALA A 222 12.12 -4.28 -13.59
N LYS A 223 13.34 -4.26 -14.14
CA LYS A 223 14.23 -3.10 -14.15
C LYS A 223 13.65 -2.06 -15.12
N VAL A 224 13.26 -0.89 -14.59
CA VAL A 224 12.99 0.30 -15.42
C VAL A 224 14.29 1.10 -15.47
N SER A 225 14.90 1.14 -16.65
CA SER A 225 15.99 2.05 -16.99
C SER A 225 15.45 3.47 -17.10
N ASN A 226 16.01 4.39 -16.31
CA ASN A 226 15.78 5.82 -16.40
C ASN A 226 17.04 6.44 -16.99
N GLU A 227 17.02 6.80 -18.27
CA GLU A 227 18.01 7.72 -18.85
C GLU A 227 17.28 8.67 -19.80
N ALA A 228 17.53 9.96 -19.58
CA ALA A 228 16.79 11.13 -20.05
C ALA A 228 16.94 11.43 -21.56
N PRO A 229 16.06 12.25 -22.16
CA PRO A 229 16.08 12.55 -23.60
C PRO A 229 17.09 13.66 -23.93
N ARG A 230 17.74 13.54 -25.09
CA ARG A 230 18.47 14.66 -25.74
C ARG A 230 17.92 14.94 -27.14
N PRO A 231 18.04 16.19 -27.62
CA PRO A 231 17.12 16.77 -28.59
C PRO A 231 17.57 16.60 -30.06
N SER A 232 16.61 16.94 -30.92
CA SER A 232 16.58 16.89 -32.38
C SER A 232 17.82 17.41 -33.13
N SER A 233 18.15 16.74 -34.24
CA SER A 233 18.64 17.40 -35.45
C SER A 233 17.98 16.80 -36.70
N ARG A 234 17.32 17.70 -37.44
CA ARG A 234 16.64 17.57 -38.73
C ARG A 234 17.68 17.35 -39.84
N VAL A 235 17.29 16.69 -40.95
CA VAL A 235 17.51 17.08 -42.38
C VAL A 235 17.51 15.85 -43.33
N ASN A 236 16.41 15.79 -44.11
CA ASN A 236 16.24 15.58 -45.55
C ASN A 236 16.61 14.28 -46.33
N SER A 237 15.57 13.83 -47.06
CA SER A 237 15.49 13.47 -48.50
C SER A 237 16.17 12.21 -49.05
N ALA A 238 15.35 11.29 -49.60
CA ALA A 238 15.42 10.75 -50.98
C ALA A 238 14.44 9.55 -51.10
N THR A 239 13.34 9.67 -51.87
CA THR A 239 13.21 9.23 -53.28
C THR A 239 12.93 7.72 -53.44
N ARG A 240 11.67 7.41 -53.75
CA ARG A 240 11.21 6.16 -54.38
C ARG A 240 11.87 5.97 -55.76
N PRO A 241 11.96 4.71 -56.23
CA PRO A 241 11.54 4.47 -57.60
C PRO A 241 10.49 3.36 -57.70
N ASN A 242 9.61 3.56 -58.69
CA ASN A 242 8.68 2.58 -59.25
C ASN A 242 9.40 1.33 -59.77
N ARG A 243 8.76 0.17 -59.62
CA ARG A 243 8.47 -0.72 -60.74
C ARG A 243 7.25 -1.58 -60.44
#